data_AF-A0A1Q6A3X3-F1
#
_entry.id   AF-A0A1Q6A3X3-F1
#
_cell.length_a   1.000
_cell.length_b   1.000
_cell.length_c   1.000
_cell.angle_alpha   90.00
_cell.angle_beta   90.00
_cell.angle_gamma   90.00
#
_symmetry.space_group_name_H-M   'P 1'
#
loop_
_entity.id
_entity.type
_entity.pdbx_description
1 polymer ?
#
loop_
_entity_poly.entity_id
_entity_poly.type
_entity_poly.pdbx_seq_one_letter_code
_entity_poly.pdbx_strand_id
1 'polypeptide(L)'
;MNYTDFKNNDKLVDKLLAKLGILEWKTIFFDVDLEPDYDILKYQKDYADYYFKNSLSFEGRYQYVLDAEIGSFNLYPYEVLKYISEESGIALPDDFENAQVVKFLEEVSASDRDQLVDFGWKPEIDQLNLYCLRISHIENNTKAIVYEGGYMGLLTDFGGDLTLYADISLKVVPFLDRAPNQFYKTLVAEAYLLFMQRNYKLAAFTLFSAYDNFVNDKYGNPYEEIRLREKLKAVFKDRFAALEKHNIYTQIKRQIDDFEKVRNSIAHGTNTDDISFTEVKDSFIIMLSLFISYEFSFSDFQTIIDDILASGIDKQF
;
A
#
# COMPACT_ATOMS: atom_id res chain seq x y z
N MET A 1 -7.11 17.02 22.07
CA MET A 1 -6.70 15.61 22.22
C MET A 1 -5.28 15.52 22.76
N ASN A 2 -4.99 14.58 23.66
CA ASN A 2 -3.61 14.28 24.13
C ASN A 2 -3.00 13.11 23.34
N TYR A 3 -1.70 12.87 23.48
CA TYR A 3 -1.00 11.79 22.76
C TYR A 3 -1.52 10.39 23.08
N THR A 4 -1.88 10.12 24.35
CA THR A 4 -2.41 8.82 24.78
C THR A 4 -3.72 8.49 24.09
N ASP A 5 -4.63 9.45 24.01
CA ASP A 5 -5.91 9.28 23.31
C ASP A 5 -5.67 9.14 21.79
N PHE A 6 -4.76 9.95 21.25
CA PHE A 6 -4.41 9.94 19.84
C PHE A 6 -3.87 8.58 19.39
N LYS A 7 -2.88 8.02 20.11
CA LYS A 7 -2.21 6.77 19.69
C LYS A 7 -3.10 5.51 19.73
N ASN A 8 -4.23 5.59 20.43
CA ASN A 8 -5.20 4.50 20.53
C ASN A 8 -6.21 4.48 19.37
N ASN A 9 -6.15 5.41 18.42
CA ASN A 9 -6.98 5.37 17.22
C ASN A 9 -6.67 4.12 16.40
N ASP A 10 -7.73 3.48 15.88
CA ASP A 10 -7.58 2.28 15.06
C ASP A 10 -6.85 2.57 13.75
N LYS A 11 -5.98 1.63 13.35
CA LYS A 11 -5.13 1.70 12.15
C LYS A 11 -4.36 3.03 11.98
N LEU A 12 -4.06 3.71 13.08
CA LEU A 12 -3.49 5.06 13.03
C LEU A 12 -2.18 5.18 12.24
N VAL A 13 -1.26 4.22 12.40
CA VAL A 13 0.02 4.24 11.64
C VAL A 13 -0.25 4.30 10.15
N ASP A 14 -1.14 3.44 9.65
CA ASP A 14 -1.47 3.38 8.24
C ASP A 14 -2.16 4.67 7.76
N LYS A 15 -3.07 5.23 8.57
CA LYS A 15 -3.72 6.52 8.27
C LYS A 15 -2.72 7.67 8.18
N LEU A 16 -1.72 7.70 9.06
CA LEU A 16 -0.67 8.72 9.03
C LEU A 16 0.28 8.53 7.83
N LEU A 17 0.63 7.29 7.49
CA LEU A 17 1.39 6.99 6.27
C LEU A 17 0.63 7.43 5.00
N ALA A 18 -0.68 7.15 4.95
CA ALA A 18 -1.56 7.58 3.88
C ALA A 18 -1.61 9.10 3.76
N LYS A 19 -1.73 9.81 4.89
CA LYS A 19 -1.73 11.28 4.92
C LYS A 19 -0.45 11.89 4.36
N LEU A 20 0.69 11.23 4.54
CA LEU A 20 1.98 11.64 3.96
C LEU A 20 2.17 11.22 2.49
N GLY A 21 1.21 10.49 1.91
CA GLY A 21 1.32 9.92 0.57
C GLY A 21 2.32 8.76 0.47
N ILE A 22 2.65 8.12 1.59
CA ILE A 22 3.62 7.02 1.66
C ILE A 22 2.93 5.68 1.36
N LEU A 23 1.63 5.61 1.61
CA LEU A 23 0.84 4.40 1.54
C LEU A 23 -0.48 4.70 0.82
N GLU A 24 -0.86 3.87 -0.15
CA GLU A 24 -2.08 4.02 -0.92
C GLU A 24 -2.83 2.69 -1.02
N TRP A 25 -4.16 2.78 -1.15
CA TRP A 25 -5.02 1.66 -1.49
C TRP A 25 -5.46 1.82 -2.95
N LYS A 26 -5.31 0.75 -3.72
CA LYS A 26 -5.70 0.70 -5.13
C LYS A 26 -6.52 -0.53 -5.39
N THR A 27 -7.58 -0.39 -6.16
CA THR A 27 -8.19 -1.53 -6.85
C THR A 27 -7.74 -1.45 -8.30
N ILE A 28 -7.19 -2.54 -8.82
CA ILE A 28 -6.84 -2.68 -10.24
C ILE A 28 -7.52 -3.92 -10.80
N PHE A 29 -7.64 -3.97 -12.12
CA PHE A 29 -8.11 -5.17 -12.82
C PHE A 29 -6.95 -5.85 -13.55
N PHE A 30 -7.06 -7.17 -13.71
CA PHE A 30 -6.14 -7.93 -14.54
C PHE A 30 -6.86 -9.13 -15.17
N ASP A 31 -6.38 -9.56 -16.32
CA ASP A 31 -6.74 -10.82 -16.95
C ASP A 31 -6.11 -11.98 -16.19
N VAL A 32 -6.94 -12.94 -15.79
CA VAL A 32 -6.49 -14.13 -15.07
C VAL A 32 -5.99 -15.13 -16.10
N ASP A 33 -4.68 -15.38 -16.07
CA ASP A 33 -4.08 -16.43 -16.86
C ASP A 33 -4.42 -17.80 -16.24
N LEU A 34 -5.15 -18.60 -17.01
CA LEU A 34 -5.61 -19.93 -16.63
C LEU A 34 -4.72 -21.05 -17.22
N GLU A 35 -3.58 -20.73 -17.82
CA GLU A 35 -2.66 -21.74 -18.37
C GLU A 35 -2.26 -22.76 -17.28
N PRO A 36 -2.54 -24.06 -17.48
CA PRO A 36 -2.27 -25.07 -16.46
C PRO A 36 -0.78 -25.25 -16.20
N ASP A 37 -0.44 -25.44 -14.92
CA ASP A 37 0.89 -25.88 -14.53
C ASP A 37 1.02 -27.40 -14.78
N TYR A 38 1.48 -27.76 -15.98
CA TYR A 38 1.70 -29.15 -16.38
C TYR A 38 2.92 -29.81 -15.72
N ASP A 39 3.77 -29.05 -15.01
CA ASP A 39 4.83 -29.64 -14.18
C ASP A 39 4.22 -30.28 -12.92
N ILE A 40 3.12 -29.72 -12.43
CA ILE A 40 2.35 -30.26 -11.30
C ILE A 40 1.31 -31.27 -11.78
N LEU A 41 0.68 -31.05 -12.94
CA LEU A 41 -0.40 -31.88 -13.47
C LEU A 41 0.06 -32.81 -14.61
N LYS A 42 -0.21 -34.11 -14.46
CA LYS A 42 -0.13 -35.02 -15.61
C LYS A 42 -1.31 -34.74 -16.55
N TYR A 43 -1.03 -34.35 -17.79
CA TYR A 43 -2.04 -34.11 -18.82
C TYR A 43 -3.10 -35.23 -18.87
N GLN A 44 -4.36 -34.87 -18.71
CA GLN A 44 -5.51 -35.77 -18.89
C GLN A 44 -6.40 -35.22 -20.02
N LYS A 45 -6.93 -36.13 -20.85
CA LYS A 45 -7.56 -35.80 -22.13
C LYS A 45 -9.06 -35.47 -22.02
N ASP A 46 -9.63 -35.56 -20.81
CA ASP A 46 -11.06 -35.41 -20.50
C ASP A 46 -11.26 -34.35 -19.39
N TYR A 47 -12.51 -33.95 -19.10
CA TYR A 47 -12.89 -33.03 -18.00
C TYR A 47 -12.06 -33.29 -16.74
N ALA A 48 -11.05 -32.45 -16.51
CA ALA A 48 -10.05 -32.62 -15.47
C ALA A 48 -9.99 -31.38 -14.60
N ASP A 49 -9.57 -31.58 -13.36
CA ASP A 49 -9.21 -30.48 -12.46
C ASP A 49 -7.82 -29.98 -12.87
N TYR A 50 -7.77 -28.70 -13.23
CA TYR A 50 -6.56 -27.99 -13.55
C TYR A 50 -6.15 -27.07 -12.40
N TYR A 51 -4.85 -26.88 -12.26
CA TYR A 51 -4.19 -26.02 -11.31
C TYR A 51 -3.29 -25.10 -12.12
N PHE A 52 -3.30 -23.83 -11.77
CA PHE A 52 -2.47 -22.82 -12.39
C PHE A 52 -1.80 -21.97 -11.31
N LYS A 53 -0.62 -21.48 -11.64
CA LYS A 53 0.15 -20.58 -10.80
C LYS A 53 0.88 -19.57 -11.68
N ASN A 54 0.37 -18.35 -11.67
CA ASN A 54 0.82 -17.28 -12.55
C ASN A 54 1.18 -16.04 -11.75
N SER A 55 1.68 -15.01 -12.44
CA SER A 55 2.14 -13.79 -11.79
C SER A 55 1.69 -12.53 -12.51
N LEU A 56 1.32 -11.53 -11.74
CA LEU A 56 1.01 -10.18 -12.21
C LEU A 56 2.19 -9.26 -11.91
N SER A 57 2.80 -8.69 -12.94
CA SER A 57 3.86 -7.70 -12.77
C SER A 57 3.30 -6.34 -12.35
N PHE A 58 3.93 -5.72 -11.35
CA PHE A 58 3.69 -4.34 -10.94
C PHE A 58 4.90 -3.43 -11.19
N GLU A 59 5.85 -3.89 -12.02
CA GLU A 59 7.02 -3.11 -12.39
C GLU A 59 6.63 -1.76 -12.99
N GLY A 60 7.33 -0.70 -12.57
CA GLY A 60 7.05 0.67 -13.02
C GLY A 60 5.76 1.31 -12.48
N ARG A 61 4.89 0.54 -11.78
CA ARG A 61 3.64 1.06 -11.19
C ARG A 61 3.81 1.45 -9.73
N TYR A 62 4.39 0.57 -8.91
CA TYR A 62 4.56 0.77 -7.48
C TYR A 62 5.99 0.47 -7.04
N GLN A 63 6.43 1.14 -5.98
CA GLN A 63 7.71 0.82 -5.37
C GLN A 63 7.62 -0.50 -4.60
N TYR A 64 6.57 -0.68 -3.79
CA TYR A 64 6.28 -1.92 -3.07
C TYR A 64 4.78 -2.23 -3.07
N VAL A 65 4.44 -3.51 -3.03
CA VAL A 65 3.11 -4.01 -2.68
C VAL A 65 3.24 -4.68 -1.31
N LEU A 66 2.43 -4.25 -0.35
CA LEU A 66 2.48 -4.71 1.04
C LEU A 66 1.43 -5.77 1.33
N ASP A 67 0.28 -5.66 0.67
CA ASP A 67 -0.83 -6.58 0.79
C ASP A 67 -1.62 -6.60 -0.53
N ALA A 68 -2.23 -7.74 -0.82
CA ALA A 68 -2.98 -7.97 -2.04
C ALA A 68 -4.07 -9.02 -1.80
N GLU A 69 -5.30 -8.66 -2.15
CA GLU A 69 -6.48 -9.51 -1.96
C GLU A 69 -7.32 -9.50 -3.25
N ILE A 70 -7.69 -10.71 -3.72
CA ILE A 70 -8.63 -10.85 -4.83
C ILE A 70 -10.02 -10.48 -4.31
N GLY A 71 -10.66 -9.48 -4.92
CA GLY A 71 -12.01 -9.06 -4.58
C GLY A 71 -13.04 -9.96 -5.22
N SER A 72 -13.28 -9.72 -6.51
CA SER A 72 -14.18 -10.51 -7.35
C SER A 72 -13.49 -10.89 -8.65
N PHE A 73 -14.05 -11.89 -9.33
CA PHE A 73 -13.60 -12.31 -10.64
C PHE A 73 -14.80 -12.74 -11.46
N ASN A 74 -14.90 -12.20 -12.67
CA ASN A 74 -16.03 -12.40 -13.56
C ASN A 74 -15.53 -12.53 -15.00
N LEU A 75 -16.35 -13.19 -15.80
CA LEU A 75 -16.18 -13.28 -17.24
C LEU A 75 -16.87 -12.07 -17.87
N TYR A 76 -16.17 -11.42 -18.81
CA TYR A 76 -16.71 -10.29 -19.57
C TYR A 76 -16.62 -10.55 -21.08
N PRO A 77 -17.53 -11.34 -21.65
CA PRO A 77 -17.66 -11.48 -23.10
C PRO A 77 -17.94 -10.13 -23.77
N TYR A 78 -17.64 -10.01 -25.06
CA TYR A 78 -17.87 -8.78 -25.84
C TYR A 78 -19.27 -8.18 -25.65
N GLU A 79 -20.32 -9.01 -25.73
CA GLU A 79 -21.71 -8.53 -25.59
C GLU A 79 -21.98 -7.93 -24.20
N VAL A 80 -21.36 -8.46 -23.15
CA VAL A 80 -21.46 -7.92 -21.78
C VAL A 80 -20.71 -6.60 -21.69
N LEU A 81 -19.49 -6.52 -22.23
CA LEU A 81 -18.70 -5.30 -22.25
C LEU A 81 -19.41 -4.18 -23.01
N LYS A 82 -20.02 -4.49 -24.15
CA LYS A 82 -20.81 -3.56 -24.95
C LYS A 82 -22.03 -3.04 -24.18
N TYR A 83 -22.76 -3.93 -23.51
CA TYR A 83 -23.88 -3.55 -22.67
C TYR A 83 -23.44 -2.63 -21.52
N ILE A 84 -22.35 -2.97 -20.82
CA ILE A 84 -21.77 -2.11 -19.76
C ILE A 84 -21.38 -0.74 -20.33
N SER A 85 -20.81 -0.68 -21.53
CA SER A 85 -20.45 0.58 -22.20
C SER A 85 -21.69 1.45 -22.48
N GLU A 86 -22.78 0.85 -22.97
CA GLU A 86 -24.04 1.55 -23.25
C GLU A 86 -24.71 2.09 -21.97
N GLU A 87 -24.71 1.31 -20.89
CA GLU A 87 -25.32 1.71 -19.61
C GLU A 87 -24.47 2.72 -18.82
N SER A 88 -23.15 2.55 -18.80
CA SER A 88 -22.23 3.45 -18.08
C SER A 88 -21.95 4.75 -18.84
N GLY A 89 -22.15 4.76 -20.16
CA GLY A 89 -21.73 5.85 -21.04
C GLY A 89 -20.21 5.95 -21.24
N ILE A 90 -19.44 4.97 -20.77
CA ILE A 90 -18.00 4.88 -20.97
C ILE A 90 -17.75 4.14 -22.29
N ALA A 91 -16.93 4.72 -23.17
CA ALA A 91 -16.67 4.15 -24.49
C ALA A 91 -15.88 2.85 -24.38
N LEU A 92 -16.41 1.77 -24.98
CA LEU A 92 -15.67 0.54 -25.19
C LEU A 92 -14.49 0.80 -26.15
N PRO A 93 -13.30 0.24 -25.91
CA PRO A 93 -12.18 0.40 -26.83
C PRO A 93 -12.48 -0.23 -28.19
N ASP A 94 -11.96 0.40 -29.25
CA ASP A 94 -12.07 -0.10 -30.62
C ASP A 94 -11.21 -1.36 -30.85
N ASP A 95 -10.19 -1.56 -30.00
CA ASP A 95 -9.28 -2.70 -30.01
C ASP A 95 -9.42 -3.51 -28.71
N PHE A 96 -9.55 -4.83 -28.86
CA PHE A 96 -9.80 -5.78 -27.77
C PHE A 96 -8.53 -6.33 -27.14
N GLU A 97 -7.41 -5.61 -27.26
CA GLU A 97 -6.21 -5.88 -26.47
C GLU A 97 -6.55 -5.84 -24.96
N ASN A 98 -6.13 -6.87 -24.21
CA ASN A 98 -6.41 -7.01 -22.77
C ASN A 98 -6.12 -5.73 -21.97
N ALA A 99 -5.04 -5.03 -22.30
CA ALA A 99 -4.66 -3.79 -21.62
C ALA A 99 -5.68 -2.65 -21.79
N GLN A 100 -6.42 -2.61 -22.90
CA GLN A 100 -7.47 -1.62 -23.13
C GLN A 100 -8.76 -2.01 -22.41
N VAL A 101 -9.10 -3.29 -22.42
CA VAL A 101 -10.26 -3.81 -21.68
C VAL A 101 -10.09 -3.62 -20.17
N VAL A 102 -8.89 -3.89 -19.62
CA VAL A 102 -8.57 -3.63 -18.20
C VAL A 102 -8.80 -2.15 -17.85
N LYS A 103 -8.33 -1.22 -18.68
CA LYS A 103 -8.56 0.21 -18.45
C LYS A 103 -10.05 0.57 -18.47
N PHE A 104 -10.79 0.03 -19.43
CA PHE A 104 -12.24 0.21 -19.48
C PHE A 104 -12.92 -0.28 -18.19
N LEU A 105 -12.57 -1.48 -17.71
CA LEU A 105 -13.09 -2.02 -16.45
C LEU A 105 -12.71 -1.15 -15.24
N GLU A 106 -11.48 -0.63 -15.19
CA GLU A 106 -11.04 0.30 -14.15
C GLU A 106 -11.85 1.61 -14.16
N GLU A 107 -12.14 2.17 -15.34
CA GLU A 107 -12.96 3.38 -15.50
C GLU A 107 -14.42 3.14 -15.08
N VAL A 108 -15.02 2.02 -15.49
CA VAL A 108 -16.37 1.63 -15.06
C VAL A 108 -16.41 1.45 -13.54
N SER A 109 -15.45 0.74 -12.96
CA SER A 109 -15.39 0.51 -11.52
C SER A 109 -15.29 1.80 -10.71
N ALA A 110 -14.55 2.79 -11.22
CA ALA A 110 -14.42 4.10 -10.58
C ALA A 110 -15.73 4.93 -10.66
N SER A 111 -16.56 4.70 -11.68
CA SER A 111 -17.85 5.37 -11.86
C SER A 111 -18.98 4.68 -11.10
N ASP A 112 -19.14 3.36 -11.31
CA ASP A 112 -20.20 2.54 -10.74
C ASP A 112 -19.75 1.07 -10.68
N ARG A 113 -19.16 0.68 -9.54
CA ARG A 113 -18.62 -0.67 -9.33
C ARG A 113 -19.70 -1.76 -9.37
N ASP A 114 -20.94 -1.44 -9.00
CA ASP A 114 -22.01 -2.44 -8.90
C ASP A 114 -22.38 -2.98 -10.30
N GLN A 115 -22.25 -2.18 -11.35
CA GLN A 115 -22.46 -2.63 -12.74
C GLN A 115 -21.55 -3.79 -13.14
N LEU A 116 -20.30 -3.79 -12.70
CA LEU A 116 -19.36 -4.86 -13.02
C LEU A 116 -19.74 -6.18 -12.35
N VAL A 117 -20.37 -6.10 -11.17
CA VAL A 117 -20.84 -7.26 -10.41
C VAL A 117 -22.17 -7.76 -10.97
N ASP A 118 -23.09 -6.86 -11.31
CA ASP A 118 -24.44 -7.19 -11.76
C ASP A 118 -24.47 -7.77 -13.18
N PHE A 119 -23.61 -7.27 -14.07
CA PHE A 119 -23.58 -7.70 -15.47
C PHE A 119 -22.47 -8.71 -15.79
N GLY A 120 -21.45 -8.82 -14.93
CA GLY A 120 -20.40 -9.82 -15.06
C GLY A 120 -20.94 -11.23 -14.95
N TRP A 121 -20.46 -12.13 -15.81
CA TRP A 121 -20.84 -13.54 -15.73
C TRP A 121 -19.98 -14.24 -14.69
N LYS A 122 -20.60 -14.95 -13.74
CA LYS A 122 -19.87 -15.79 -12.80
C LYS A 122 -19.14 -16.92 -13.55
N PRO A 123 -17.96 -17.34 -13.10
CA PRO A 123 -17.19 -18.42 -13.70
C PRO A 123 -17.69 -19.81 -13.28
N GLU A 124 -19.03 -19.94 -13.19
CA GLU A 124 -19.77 -21.18 -12.98
C GLU A 124 -20.66 -21.38 -14.21
N ILE A 125 -20.02 -21.61 -15.35
CA ILE A 125 -20.70 -21.92 -16.62
C ILE A 125 -20.49 -23.40 -16.93
N ASP A 126 -21.35 -24.02 -17.75
CA ASP A 126 -21.31 -25.47 -17.99
C ASP A 126 -19.92 -26.01 -18.40
N GLN A 127 -19.10 -25.15 -19.00
CA GLN A 127 -17.76 -25.44 -19.54
C GLN A 127 -16.60 -25.07 -18.59
N LEU A 128 -16.88 -24.31 -17.53
CA LEU A 128 -15.86 -23.85 -16.56
C LEU A 128 -16.47 -23.70 -15.17
N ASN A 129 -15.81 -24.32 -14.20
CA ASN A 129 -16.04 -24.07 -12.79
C ASN A 129 -14.72 -23.66 -12.11
N LEU A 130 -14.55 -22.38 -11.80
CA LEU A 130 -13.38 -21.89 -11.04
C LEU A 130 -13.64 -22.08 -9.54
N TYR A 131 -12.89 -22.98 -8.92
CA TYR A 131 -13.06 -23.31 -7.51
C TYR A 131 -12.40 -22.29 -6.57
N CYS A 132 -11.26 -21.77 -6.99
CA CYS A 132 -10.50 -20.80 -6.21
C CYS A 132 -9.60 -19.95 -7.09
N LEU A 133 -9.44 -18.70 -6.68
CA LEU A 133 -8.40 -17.79 -7.12
C LEU A 133 -7.92 -17.04 -5.88
N ARG A 134 -6.62 -17.12 -5.59
CA ARG A 134 -6.05 -16.47 -4.40
C ARG A 134 -4.66 -15.94 -4.67
N ILE A 135 -4.25 -14.96 -3.87
CA ILE A 135 -2.86 -14.52 -3.82
C ILE A 135 -2.06 -15.55 -3.04
N SER A 136 -1.02 -16.08 -3.67
CA SER A 136 -0.07 -17.01 -3.07
C SER A 136 0.94 -16.24 -2.22
N HIS A 137 1.58 -15.21 -2.79
CA HIS A 137 2.52 -14.32 -2.13
C HIS A 137 2.87 -13.11 -3.01
N ILE A 138 3.59 -12.13 -2.42
CA ILE A 138 4.08 -10.93 -3.11
C ILE A 138 5.61 -10.96 -3.13
N GLU A 139 6.20 -10.79 -4.32
CA GLU A 139 7.65 -10.69 -4.51
C GLU A 139 8.07 -9.25 -4.85
N ASN A 140 8.42 -8.49 -3.82
CA ASN A 140 8.83 -7.09 -3.98
C ASN A 140 10.18 -6.88 -4.71
N ASN A 141 11.01 -7.92 -4.78
CA ASN A 141 12.32 -7.87 -5.47
C ASN A 141 12.17 -8.01 -6.99
N THR A 142 11.31 -8.93 -7.43
CA THR A 142 11.01 -9.22 -8.85
C THR A 142 9.82 -8.41 -9.37
N LYS A 143 9.15 -7.64 -8.50
CA LYS A 143 7.97 -6.83 -8.80
C LYS A 143 6.78 -7.65 -9.31
N ALA A 144 6.53 -8.79 -8.67
CA ALA A 144 5.46 -9.71 -9.04
C ALA A 144 4.49 -10.00 -7.87
N ILE A 145 3.19 -10.06 -8.17
CA ILE A 145 2.17 -10.65 -7.30
C ILE A 145 1.87 -12.03 -7.85
N VAL A 146 2.15 -13.07 -7.07
CA VAL A 146 1.94 -14.46 -7.49
C VAL A 146 0.56 -14.91 -7.03
N TYR A 147 -0.25 -15.38 -7.96
CA TYR A 147 -1.58 -15.90 -7.72
C TYR A 147 -1.71 -17.33 -8.21
N GLU A 148 -2.63 -18.06 -7.61
CA GLU A 148 -2.86 -19.46 -7.91
C GLU A 148 -4.34 -19.78 -7.76
N GLY A 149 -4.75 -20.83 -8.45
CA GLY A 149 -6.13 -21.26 -8.43
C GLY A 149 -6.30 -22.64 -9.03
N GLY A 150 -7.55 -23.06 -9.09
CA GLY A 150 -7.91 -24.31 -9.73
C GLY A 150 -9.30 -24.22 -10.34
N TYR A 151 -9.46 -24.87 -11.48
CA TYR A 151 -10.71 -24.91 -12.21
C TYR A 151 -10.97 -26.30 -12.79
N MET A 152 -12.23 -26.61 -13.08
CA MET A 152 -12.61 -27.77 -13.87
C MET A 152 -13.23 -27.31 -15.19
N GLY A 153 -12.79 -27.90 -16.29
CA GLY A 153 -13.27 -27.57 -17.63
C GLY A 153 -12.20 -27.75 -18.69
N LEU A 154 -12.56 -27.59 -19.96
CA LEU A 154 -11.62 -27.62 -21.07
C LEU A 154 -11.37 -26.19 -21.56
N LEU A 155 -10.11 -25.72 -21.50
CA LEU A 155 -9.73 -24.41 -22.07
C LEU A 155 -9.99 -24.30 -23.58
N THR A 156 -10.15 -25.43 -24.29
CA THR A 156 -10.55 -25.42 -25.70
C THR A 156 -12.03 -25.08 -25.91
N ASP A 157 -12.86 -25.23 -24.88
CA ASP A 157 -14.29 -24.89 -24.90
C ASP A 157 -14.52 -23.42 -24.51
N PHE A 158 -13.51 -22.79 -23.89
CA PHE A 158 -13.34 -21.34 -23.90
C PHE A 158 -13.13 -20.89 -25.35
N GLY A 159 -14.22 -20.52 -26.04
CA GLY A 159 -14.10 -19.77 -27.29
C GLY A 159 -13.18 -18.57 -27.08
N GLY A 160 -12.32 -18.26 -28.05
CA GLY A 160 -11.25 -17.25 -27.94
C GLY A 160 -11.69 -15.81 -27.59
N ASP A 161 -12.98 -15.60 -27.33
CA ASP A 161 -13.61 -14.31 -27.00
C ASP A 161 -14.00 -14.19 -25.51
N LEU A 162 -13.71 -15.19 -24.68
CA LEU A 162 -14.12 -15.24 -23.28
C LEU A 162 -12.89 -15.09 -22.37
N THR A 163 -12.71 -13.93 -21.74
CA THR A 163 -11.59 -13.67 -20.83
C THR A 163 -12.10 -13.52 -19.40
N LEU A 164 -11.41 -14.17 -18.46
CA LEU A 164 -11.64 -14.03 -17.03
C LEU A 164 -10.86 -12.82 -16.52
N TYR A 165 -11.56 -11.87 -15.92
CA TYR A 165 -10.94 -10.73 -15.27
C TYR A 165 -11.19 -10.78 -13.77
N ALA A 166 -10.20 -10.39 -13.00
CA ALA A 166 -10.29 -10.26 -11.55
C ALA A 166 -9.98 -8.82 -11.12
N ASP A 167 -10.69 -8.33 -10.12
CA ASP A 167 -10.28 -7.15 -9.38
C ASP A 167 -9.41 -7.56 -8.18
N ILE A 168 -8.34 -6.81 -7.97
CA ILE A 168 -7.42 -7.01 -6.86
C ILE A 168 -7.29 -5.72 -6.08
N SER A 169 -7.53 -5.82 -4.77
CA SER A 169 -7.32 -4.74 -3.82
C SER A 169 -5.89 -4.81 -3.32
N LEU A 170 -5.15 -3.71 -3.49
CA LEU A 170 -3.74 -3.60 -3.20
C LEU A 170 -3.49 -2.52 -2.15
N LYS A 171 -2.64 -2.85 -1.18
CA LYS A 171 -2.01 -1.88 -0.29
C LYS A 171 -0.58 -1.64 -0.77
N VAL A 172 -0.31 -0.44 -1.28
CA VAL A 172 0.92 -0.15 -2.04
C VAL A 172 1.69 1.05 -1.50
N VAL A 173 3.01 1.04 -1.76
CA VAL A 173 3.88 2.21 -1.64
C VAL A 173 4.13 2.73 -3.04
N PRO A 174 3.70 3.97 -3.39
CA PRO A 174 3.98 4.56 -4.69
C PRO A 174 5.47 4.89 -4.84
N PHE A 175 5.91 5.33 -6.02
CA PHE A 175 7.28 5.85 -6.17
C PHE A 175 7.42 7.22 -5.49
N LEU A 176 8.12 7.25 -4.35
CA LEU A 176 8.24 8.44 -3.47
C LEU A 176 9.39 9.37 -3.83
N ASP A 177 10.36 8.90 -4.62
CA ASP A 177 11.61 9.57 -4.96
C ASP A 177 11.53 10.52 -6.17
N ARG A 178 10.32 10.72 -6.73
CA ARG A 178 10.12 11.57 -7.91
C ARG A 178 10.23 13.07 -7.61
N ALA A 179 10.18 13.48 -6.35
CA ALA A 179 10.34 14.86 -5.93
C ALA A 179 11.63 15.04 -5.11
N PRO A 180 12.40 16.13 -5.34
CA PRO A 180 13.54 16.44 -4.50
C PRO A 180 13.11 16.57 -3.03
N ASN A 181 13.99 16.21 -2.10
CA ASN A 181 13.81 16.39 -0.65
C ASN A 181 12.70 15.54 -0.02
N GLN A 182 12.41 14.37 -0.60
CA GLN A 182 11.44 13.39 -0.07
C GLN A 182 12.05 12.03 0.29
N PHE A 183 13.37 11.90 0.31
CA PHE A 183 14.03 10.63 0.61
C PHE A 183 13.65 10.05 1.99
N TYR A 184 13.35 10.91 2.97
CA TYR A 184 12.83 10.47 4.27
C TYR A 184 11.55 9.63 4.13
N LYS A 185 10.68 9.91 3.15
CA LYS A 185 9.46 9.12 2.89
C LYS A 185 9.79 7.71 2.42
N THR A 186 10.81 7.56 1.57
CA THR A 186 11.34 6.26 1.16
C THR A 186 11.85 5.47 2.37
N LEU A 187 12.63 6.10 3.24
CA LEU A 187 13.13 5.47 4.47
C LEU A 187 11.99 5.08 5.43
N VAL A 188 10.94 5.90 5.54
CA VAL A 188 9.73 5.55 6.32
C VAL A 188 9.04 4.33 5.72
N ALA A 189 8.89 4.26 4.39
CA ALA A 189 8.28 3.13 3.71
C ALA A 189 9.06 1.82 3.94
N GLU A 190 10.39 1.88 3.80
CA GLU A 190 11.29 0.75 4.07
C GLU A 190 11.21 0.31 5.54
N ALA A 191 11.22 1.26 6.47
CA ALA A 191 11.04 0.97 7.89
C ALA A 191 9.70 0.28 8.16
N TYR A 192 8.63 0.69 7.47
CA TYR A 192 7.31 0.11 7.64
C TYR A 192 7.24 -1.31 7.05
N LEU A 193 7.88 -1.58 5.91
CA LEU A 193 8.03 -2.92 5.37
C LEU A 193 8.76 -3.86 6.36
N LEU A 194 9.87 -3.39 6.93
CA LEU A 194 10.63 -4.14 7.95
C LEU A 194 9.79 -4.41 9.21
N PHE A 195 8.98 -3.43 9.62
CA PHE A 195 8.06 -3.56 10.74
C PHE A 195 7.01 -4.65 10.49
N MET A 196 6.40 -4.68 9.28
CA MET A 196 5.45 -5.71 8.88
C MET A 196 6.10 -7.11 8.82
N GLN A 197 7.38 -7.18 8.43
CA GLN A 197 8.19 -8.40 8.44
C GLN A 197 8.69 -8.81 9.83
N ARG A 198 8.27 -8.10 10.90
CA ARG A 198 8.69 -8.33 12.29
C ARG A 198 10.19 -8.12 12.56
N ASN A 199 10.89 -7.41 11.66
CA ASN A 199 12.28 -7.01 11.85
C ASN A 199 12.36 -5.67 12.61
N TYR A 200 11.95 -5.68 13.88
CA TYR A 200 11.72 -4.47 14.66
C TYR A 200 12.98 -3.64 14.92
N LYS A 201 14.14 -4.28 15.13
CA LYS A 201 15.41 -3.56 15.32
C LYS A 201 15.79 -2.76 14.07
N LEU A 202 15.73 -3.39 12.90
CA LEU A 202 16.05 -2.71 11.65
C LEU A 202 14.98 -1.68 11.27
N ALA A 203 13.70 -1.96 11.55
CA ALA A 203 12.61 -1.01 11.36
C ALA A 203 12.82 0.27 12.19
N ALA A 204 13.13 0.13 13.49
CA ALA A 204 13.40 1.26 14.38
C ALA A 204 14.62 2.06 13.92
N PHE A 205 15.70 1.38 13.54
CA PHE A 205 16.91 2.03 13.04
C PHE A 205 16.64 2.82 11.76
N THR A 206 15.94 2.22 10.79
CA THR A 206 15.60 2.84 9.51
C THR A 206 14.65 4.03 9.69
N LEU A 207 13.68 3.92 10.60
CA LEU A 207 12.79 5.03 10.96
C LEU A 207 13.55 6.19 11.61
N PHE A 208 14.56 5.91 12.44
CA PHE A 208 15.43 6.96 12.97
C PHE A 208 16.23 7.65 11.86
N SER A 209 16.77 6.89 10.91
CA SER A 209 17.45 7.45 9.74
C SER A 209 16.52 8.34 8.91
N ALA A 210 15.23 7.99 8.79
CA ALA A 210 14.23 8.85 8.15
C ALA A 210 14.05 10.18 8.90
N TYR A 211 13.96 10.13 10.23
CA TYR A 211 13.90 11.33 11.07
C TYR A 211 15.13 12.21 10.92
N ASP A 212 16.34 11.63 10.96
CA ASP A 212 17.59 12.36 10.77
C ASP A 212 17.66 13.01 9.38
N ASN A 213 17.31 12.26 8.33
CA ASN A 213 17.24 12.78 6.97
C ASN A 213 16.25 13.96 6.86
N PHE A 214 15.04 13.81 7.38
CA PHE A 214 14.01 14.85 7.39
C PHE A 214 14.53 16.13 8.06
N VAL A 215 15.09 16.03 9.27
CA VAL A 215 15.56 17.20 10.00
C VAL A 215 16.71 17.90 9.29
N ASN A 216 17.70 17.14 8.79
CA ASN A 216 18.83 17.72 8.07
C ASN A 216 18.41 18.39 6.75
N ASP A 217 17.47 17.78 6.03
CA ASP A 217 16.88 18.35 4.81
C ASP A 217 16.17 19.69 5.09
N LYS A 218 15.28 19.73 6.09
CA LYS A 218 14.54 20.95 6.44
C LYS A 218 15.41 22.02 7.09
N TYR A 219 16.50 21.64 7.73
CA TYR A 219 17.45 22.60 8.29
C TYR A 219 18.28 23.29 7.19
N GLY A 220 18.48 22.64 6.04
CA GLY A 220 19.18 23.22 4.88
C GLY A 220 20.71 23.23 4.98
N ASN A 221 21.28 22.72 6.07
CA ASN A 221 22.73 22.56 6.24
C ASN A 221 23.08 21.22 6.92
N PRO A 222 23.20 20.13 6.16
CA PRO A 222 23.45 18.80 6.72
C PRO A 222 24.84 18.67 7.37
N TYR A 223 25.82 19.46 6.93
CA TYR A 223 27.21 19.38 7.38
C TYR A 223 27.49 20.16 8.67
N GLU A 224 26.52 20.92 9.17
CA GLU A 224 26.68 21.63 10.43
C GLU A 224 26.68 20.64 11.60
N GLU A 225 27.76 20.63 12.37
CA GLU A 225 27.95 19.77 13.56
C GLU A 225 27.14 20.25 14.76
N ILE A 226 25.84 20.42 14.55
CA ILE A 226 24.85 20.73 15.60
C ILE A 226 24.10 19.44 15.95
N ARG A 227 23.75 19.28 17.23
CA ARG A 227 22.96 18.13 17.69
C ARG A 227 21.62 18.08 16.95
N LEU A 228 21.19 16.89 16.54
CA LEU A 228 19.96 16.70 15.76
C LEU A 228 18.73 17.33 16.42
N ARG A 229 18.64 17.24 17.76
CA ARG A 229 17.58 17.89 18.55
C ARG A 229 17.58 19.42 18.43
N GLU A 230 18.75 20.04 18.36
CA GLU A 230 18.88 21.50 18.20
C GLU A 230 18.47 21.91 16.78
N LYS A 231 18.85 21.12 15.76
CA LYS A 231 18.36 21.28 14.39
C LYS A 231 16.83 21.17 14.33
N LEU A 232 16.23 20.13 14.93
CA LEU A 232 14.78 19.98 14.99
C LEU A 232 14.10 21.20 15.63
N LYS A 233 14.64 21.68 16.76
CA LYS A 233 14.10 22.87 17.44
C LYS A 233 14.17 24.10 16.55
N ALA A 234 15.24 24.29 15.79
CA ALA A 234 15.37 25.40 14.85
C ALA A 234 14.36 25.27 13.70
N VAL A 235 14.28 24.10 13.07
CA VAL A 235 13.31 23.78 12.00
C VAL A 235 11.87 24.07 12.43
N PHE A 236 11.48 23.63 13.63
CA PHE A 236 10.13 23.87 14.13
C PHE A 236 9.87 25.32 14.57
N LYS A 237 10.88 26.05 15.06
CA LYS A 237 10.74 27.47 15.39
C LYS A 237 10.53 28.33 14.15
N ASP A 238 11.17 27.97 13.04
CA ASP A 238 10.99 28.66 11.77
C ASP A 238 9.56 28.47 11.24
N ARG A 239 8.99 27.27 11.41
CA ARG A 239 7.63 26.95 10.98
C ARG A 239 6.54 27.46 11.93
N PHE A 240 6.81 27.49 13.24
CA PHE A 240 5.82 27.79 14.27
C PHE A 240 6.32 28.85 15.27
N ALA A 241 5.63 30.00 15.28
CA ALA A 241 6.01 31.16 16.10
C ALA A 241 6.05 30.88 17.63
N ALA A 242 5.21 29.99 18.15
CA ALA A 242 5.09 29.69 19.58
C ALA A 242 5.32 28.21 19.88
N LEU A 243 6.54 27.71 19.63
CA LEU A 243 6.88 26.28 19.76
C LEU A 243 6.57 25.68 21.14
N GLU A 244 6.73 26.43 22.23
CA GLU A 244 6.42 25.95 23.59
C GLU A 244 4.92 25.79 23.87
N LYS A 245 4.05 26.33 23.00
CA LYS A 245 2.59 26.11 23.02
C LYS A 245 2.15 25.07 21.99
N HIS A 246 3.06 24.57 21.16
CA HIS A 246 2.74 23.62 20.11
C HIS A 246 2.47 22.24 20.71
N ASN A 247 1.21 21.79 20.64
CA ASN A 247 0.74 20.60 21.35
C ASN A 247 1.51 19.34 20.92
N ILE A 248 1.65 19.08 19.62
CA ILE A 248 2.36 17.89 19.13
C ILE A 248 3.82 17.89 19.60
N TYR A 249 4.61 18.91 19.19
CA TYR A 249 6.02 19.03 19.56
C TYR A 249 6.28 18.92 21.06
N THR A 250 5.48 19.60 21.90
CA THR A 250 5.70 19.62 23.36
C THR A 250 5.46 18.26 24.02
N GLN A 251 4.52 17.46 23.48
CA GLN A 251 4.26 16.10 23.96
C GLN A 251 5.30 15.11 23.45
N ILE A 252 5.77 15.25 22.21
CA ILE A 252 6.66 14.26 21.60
C ILE A 252 8.15 14.44 21.89
N LYS A 253 8.60 15.67 22.20
CA LYS A 253 10.03 15.98 22.36
C LYS A 253 10.79 15.10 23.37
N ARG A 254 10.11 14.58 24.39
CA ARG A 254 10.72 13.67 25.37
C ARG A 254 10.93 12.26 24.81
N GLN A 255 10.00 11.79 23.98
CA GLN A 255 10.05 10.44 23.43
C GLN A 255 11.12 10.33 22.33
N ILE A 256 11.44 11.45 21.66
CA ILE A 256 12.56 11.52 20.71
C ILE A 256 13.90 11.21 21.41
N ASP A 257 14.11 11.71 22.64
CA ASP A 257 15.33 11.43 23.40
C ASP A 257 15.47 9.93 23.70
N ASP A 258 14.37 9.22 23.94
CA ASP A 258 14.38 7.77 24.16
C ASP A 258 14.63 6.99 22.87
N PHE A 259 14.07 7.45 21.75
CA PHE A 259 14.30 6.86 20.44
C PHE A 259 15.77 6.98 19.99
N GLU A 260 16.44 8.09 20.30
CA GLU A 260 17.88 8.27 20.03
C GLU A 260 18.74 7.28 20.82
N LYS A 261 18.39 7.00 22.09
CA LYS A 261 19.09 5.98 22.89
C LYS A 261 18.93 4.60 22.26
N VAL A 262 17.71 4.24 21.83
CA VAL A 262 17.43 2.97 21.15
C VAL A 262 18.29 2.83 19.90
N ARG A 263 18.33 3.86 19.04
CA ARG A 263 19.18 3.86 17.84
C ARG A 263 20.65 3.65 18.18
N ASN A 264 21.18 4.37 19.18
CA ASN A 264 22.59 4.26 19.57
C ASN A 264 22.93 2.86 20.08
N SER A 265 22.04 2.27 20.88
CA SER A 265 22.22 0.90 21.37
C SER A 265 22.22 -0.14 20.25
N ILE A 266 21.36 0.03 19.23
CA ILE A 266 21.38 -0.83 18.03
C ILE A 266 22.69 -0.66 17.28
N ALA A 267 23.08 0.58 16.98
CA ALA A 267 24.27 0.91 16.18
C ALA A 267 25.58 0.38 16.79
N HIS A 268 25.68 0.42 18.12
CA HIS A 268 26.86 -0.06 18.85
C HIS A 268 26.78 -1.54 19.23
N GLY A 269 25.71 -2.25 18.85
CA GLY A 269 25.52 -3.66 19.20
C GLY A 269 25.37 -3.91 20.70
N THR A 270 25.07 -2.87 21.49
CA THR A 270 24.92 -2.96 22.94
C THR A 270 23.48 -3.22 23.36
N ASN A 271 22.53 -3.21 22.42
CA ASN A 271 21.14 -3.55 22.69
C ASN A 271 20.98 -5.07 22.81
N THR A 272 21.10 -5.59 24.03
CA THR A 272 20.86 -7.00 24.35
C THR A 272 19.38 -7.34 24.37
N ASP A 273 18.51 -6.35 24.58
CA ASP A 273 17.07 -6.54 24.69
C ASP A 273 16.40 -6.49 23.30
N ASP A 274 15.32 -7.25 23.15
CA ASP A 274 14.51 -7.22 21.93
C ASP A 274 13.56 -6.02 21.95
N ILE A 275 13.57 -5.25 20.86
CA ILE A 275 12.64 -4.14 20.65
C ILE A 275 11.29 -4.75 20.27
N SER A 276 10.26 -4.40 21.03
CA SER A 276 8.91 -4.91 20.83
C SER A 276 8.18 -4.24 19.68
N PHE A 277 7.15 -4.94 19.17
CA PHE A 277 6.18 -4.38 18.21
C PHE A 277 5.61 -3.04 18.69
N THR A 278 5.22 -2.95 19.96
CA THR A 278 4.60 -1.75 20.53
C THR A 278 5.55 -0.56 20.55
N GLU A 279 6.83 -0.78 20.87
CA GLU A 279 7.84 0.29 20.87
C GLU A 279 8.08 0.85 19.47
N VAL A 280 8.17 -0.02 18.45
CA VAL A 280 8.32 0.44 17.06
C VAL A 280 7.05 1.13 16.57
N LYS A 281 5.87 0.59 16.88
CA LYS A 281 4.58 1.21 16.54
C LYS A 281 4.46 2.60 17.14
N ASP A 282 4.76 2.77 18.43
CA ASP A 282 4.75 4.08 19.09
C ASP A 282 5.77 5.03 18.44
N SER A 283 6.95 4.54 18.06
CA SER A 283 7.95 5.32 17.33
C SER A 283 7.43 5.81 15.97
N PHE A 284 6.70 4.98 15.22
CA PHE A 284 6.02 5.40 13.99
C PHE A 284 5.03 6.52 14.26
N ILE A 285 4.14 6.35 15.24
CA ILE A 285 3.11 7.36 15.54
C ILE A 285 3.78 8.71 15.87
N ILE A 286 4.84 8.70 16.67
CA ILE A 286 5.60 9.89 17.05
C ILE A 286 6.21 10.57 15.81
N MET A 287 6.97 9.82 15.01
CA MET A 287 7.70 10.38 13.87
C MET A 287 6.77 10.87 12.77
N LEU A 288 5.73 10.08 12.44
CA LEU A 288 4.75 10.47 11.44
C LEU A 288 3.95 11.70 11.87
N SER A 289 3.58 11.80 13.16
CA SER A 289 2.92 13.00 13.69
C SER A 289 3.80 14.24 13.57
N LEU A 290 5.11 14.09 13.78
CA LEU A 290 6.08 15.17 13.63
C LEU A 290 6.17 15.63 12.16
N PHE A 291 6.29 14.69 11.22
CA PHE A 291 6.36 15.00 9.79
C PHE A 291 5.07 15.67 9.31
N ILE A 292 3.90 15.10 9.65
CA ILE A 292 2.58 15.66 9.29
C ILE A 292 2.41 17.06 9.88
N SER A 293 2.74 17.23 11.16
CA SER A 293 2.67 18.55 11.81
C SER A 293 3.46 19.59 11.03
N TYR A 294 4.69 19.28 10.64
CA TYR A 294 5.53 20.20 9.89
C TYR A 294 5.02 20.47 8.47
N GLU A 295 4.72 19.42 7.70
CA GLU A 295 4.31 19.54 6.28
C GLU A 295 2.98 20.28 6.14
N PHE A 296 2.00 19.97 6.98
CA PHE A 296 0.64 20.50 6.90
C PHE A 296 0.37 21.65 7.89
N SER A 297 1.38 22.07 8.66
CA SER A 297 1.27 23.13 9.68
C SER A 297 0.23 22.87 10.76
N PHE A 298 0.03 21.60 11.14
CA PHE A 298 -0.90 21.23 12.20
C PHE A 298 -0.27 21.37 13.58
N SER A 299 -0.99 22.04 14.49
CA SER A 299 -0.51 22.34 15.85
C SER A 299 -0.84 21.26 16.89
N ASP A 300 -1.88 20.46 16.66
CA ASP A 300 -2.42 19.49 17.61
C ASP A 300 -2.91 18.21 16.91
N PHE A 301 -3.01 17.14 17.70
CA PHE A 301 -3.42 15.82 17.23
C PHE A 301 -4.87 15.75 16.74
N GLN A 302 -5.76 16.61 17.27
CA GLN A 302 -7.16 16.60 16.84
C GLN A 302 -7.27 17.04 15.38
N THR A 303 -6.54 18.09 15.02
CA THR A 303 -6.50 18.62 13.66
C THR A 303 -6.01 17.56 12.66
N ILE A 304 -5.05 16.70 13.05
CA ILE A 304 -4.61 15.57 12.21
C ILE A 304 -5.78 14.61 11.94
N ILE A 305 -6.51 14.22 12.98
CA ILE A 305 -7.64 13.29 12.85
C ILE A 305 -8.76 13.89 12.01
N ASP A 306 -9.13 15.14 12.29
CA ASP A 306 -10.21 15.83 11.57
C ASP A 306 -9.89 15.91 10.05
N ASP A 307 -8.64 16.17 9.71
CA ASP A 307 -8.18 16.21 8.32
C ASP A 307 -8.14 14.82 7.65
N ILE A 308 -7.71 13.77 8.37
CA ILE A 308 -7.78 12.38 7.87
C ILE A 308 -9.23 11.97 7.55
N LEU A 309 -10.18 12.36 8.41
CA LEU A 309 -11.61 12.11 8.18
C LEU A 309 -12.12 12.91 6.97
N ALA A 310 -11.77 14.20 6.89
CA ALA A 310 -12.22 15.08 5.81
C ALA A 310 -11.66 14.67 4.42
N SER A 311 -10.44 14.13 4.39
CA SER A 311 -9.79 13.67 3.14
C SER A 311 -10.28 12.29 2.66
N GLY A 312 -11.17 11.63 3.41
CA GLY A 312 -11.71 10.32 3.04
C GLY A 312 -10.71 9.17 3.19
N ILE A 313 -9.50 9.43 3.69
CA ILE A 313 -8.48 8.41 3.99
C ILE A 313 -9.06 7.33 4.90
N ASP A 314 -9.87 7.71 5.89
CA ASP A 314 -10.51 6.78 6.82
C ASP A 314 -11.40 5.73 6.13
N LYS A 315 -11.99 6.04 4.98
CA LYS A 315 -12.85 5.10 4.22
C LYS A 315 -12.08 3.98 3.52
N GLN A 316 -10.74 4.05 3.50
CA GLN A 316 -9.86 3.05 2.89
C GLN A 316 -9.49 1.93 3.88
N PHE A 317 -9.97 2.02 5.13
CA PHE A 317 -9.61 1.15 6.25
C PHE A 317 -10.84 0.48 6.87
#